data_AF-A0A845BP11-F1
#
_entry.id   AF-A0A845BP11-F1
#
_cell.length_a   1.000
_cell.length_b   1.000
_cell.length_c   1.000
_cell.angle_alpha   90.00
_cell.angle_beta   90.00
_cell.angle_gamma   90.00
#
_symmetry.space_group_name_H-M   'P 1'
#
loop_
_entity.id
_entity.type
_entity.pdbx_description
1 polymer ?
#
loop_
_entity_poly.entity_id
_entity_poly.type
_entity_poly.pdbx_seq_one_letter_code
_entity_poly.pdbx_strand_id
1 'polypeptide(L)'
;MKSATALLLASLASLPCSAATIYKYVDQDGHVTYSNIPARGAKALTINVPSAPASQAAMRIPQRSDSSGFPTVAPETQRQRDGGRRQILQSELSNEQKALDDARRTLSDSEAGLRTNSRTNPELSKRIAVLRESVKDRERNVQALQRELGLSQ
;
A
#
# COMPACT_ATOMS: atom_id res chain seq x y z
N MET A 1 -44.58 12.75 17.33
CA MET A 1 -43.78 12.54 16.12
C MET A 1 -42.47 11.84 16.50
N LYS A 2 -42.49 10.51 16.65
CA LYS A 2 -41.34 9.73 17.16
C LYS A 2 -41.29 8.37 16.47
N SER A 3 -41.18 8.32 15.15
CA SER A 3 -41.08 7.02 14.43
C SER A 3 -40.46 7.12 13.03
N ALA A 4 -39.65 8.15 12.74
CA ALA A 4 -38.95 8.25 11.45
C ALA A 4 -37.48 7.78 11.53
N THR A 5 -36.87 7.79 12.72
CA THR A 5 -35.45 7.41 12.91
C THR A 5 -35.21 5.91 12.97
N ALA A 6 -36.25 5.09 13.21
CA ALA A 6 -36.11 3.64 13.31
C ALA A 6 -35.97 2.95 11.94
N LEU A 7 -36.39 3.59 10.85
CA LEU A 7 -36.34 2.97 9.51
C LEU A 7 -34.97 3.11 8.82
N LEU A 8 -34.14 4.10 9.20
CA LEU A 8 -32.85 4.34 8.56
C LEU A 8 -31.73 3.42 9.08
N LEU A 9 -31.88 2.82 10.27
CA LEU A 9 -30.91 1.86 10.82
C LEU A 9 -31.14 0.42 10.33
N ALA A 10 -32.29 0.11 9.73
CA ALA A 10 -32.61 -1.24 9.27
C ALA A 10 -32.02 -1.58 7.88
N SER A 11 -31.53 -0.59 7.14
CA SER A 11 -30.99 -0.77 5.78
C SER A 11 -29.48 -1.00 5.71
N LEU A 12 -28.76 -0.96 6.84
CA LEU A 12 -27.29 -1.12 6.88
C LEU A 12 -26.81 -2.56 7.09
N ALA A 13 -27.73 -3.54 7.15
CA ALA A 13 -27.43 -4.93 7.54
C ALA A 13 -27.20 -5.90 6.37
N SER A 14 -27.26 -5.46 5.11
CA SER A 14 -27.12 -6.33 3.93
C SER A 14 -25.83 -6.07 3.14
N LEU A 15 -24.68 -6.09 3.82
CA LEU A 15 -23.39 -6.20 3.13
C LEU A 15 -23.23 -7.65 2.63
N PRO A 16 -23.04 -7.89 1.32
CA PRO A 16 -22.76 -9.23 0.81
C PRO A 16 -21.40 -9.69 1.34
N CYS A 17 -21.41 -10.72 2.20
CA CYS A 17 -20.21 -11.45 2.57
C CYS A 17 -19.78 -12.30 1.36
N SER A 18 -18.88 -11.78 0.52
CA SER A 18 -18.27 -12.58 -0.54
C SER A 18 -17.09 -13.34 0.05
N ALA A 19 -17.19 -14.66 0.11
CA ALA A 19 -16.07 -15.52 0.43
C ALA A 19 -15.11 -15.54 -0.77
N ALA A 20 -13.87 -15.08 -0.57
CA ALA A 20 -12.85 -15.14 -1.62
C ALA A 20 -12.52 -16.60 -1.94
N THR A 21 -12.80 -17.04 -3.17
CA THR A 21 -12.46 -18.39 -3.64
C THR A 21 -10.96 -18.45 -3.92
N ILE A 22 -10.25 -19.37 -3.27
CA ILE A 22 -8.81 -19.59 -3.52
C ILE A 22 -8.67 -20.77 -4.48
N TYR A 23 -7.86 -20.60 -5.53
CA TYR A 23 -7.57 -21.62 -6.52
C TYR A 23 -6.18 -22.20 -6.28
N LYS A 24 -6.04 -23.52 -6.43
CA LYS A 24 -4.76 -24.25 -6.45
C LYS A 24 -4.43 -24.67 -7.86
N TYR A 25 -3.27 -24.23 -8.35
CA TYR A 25 -2.67 -24.73 -9.59
C TYR A 25 -1.47 -25.61 -9.26
N VAL A 26 -1.29 -26.70 -10.00
CA VAL A 26 -0.10 -27.55 -9.94
C VAL A 26 0.43 -27.66 -11.37
N ASP A 27 1.68 -27.25 -11.58
CA ASP A 27 2.32 -27.31 -12.90
C ASP A 27 2.90 -28.72 -13.20
N GLN A 28 3.53 -28.87 -14.36
CA GLN A 28 4.11 -30.13 -14.82
C GLN A 28 5.34 -30.56 -14.00
N ASP A 29 6.02 -29.60 -13.37
CA ASP A 29 7.19 -29.82 -12.51
C ASP A 29 6.78 -30.06 -11.03
N GLY A 30 5.48 -30.00 -10.73
CA GLY A 30 4.91 -30.23 -9.40
C GLY A 30 4.85 -28.99 -8.51
N HIS A 31 5.16 -27.79 -9.01
CA HIS A 31 5.03 -26.57 -8.20
C HIS A 31 3.57 -26.20 -7.98
N VAL A 32 3.26 -25.88 -6.73
CA VAL A 32 1.92 -25.49 -6.31
C VAL A 32 1.83 -23.97 -6.22
N THR A 33 0.88 -23.37 -6.95
CA THR A 33 0.57 -21.94 -6.86
C THR A 33 -0.86 -21.74 -6.35
N TYR A 34 -1.01 -20.85 -5.36
CA TYR A 34 -2.32 -20.43 -4.85
C TYR A 34 -2.66 -19.03 -5.39
N SER A 35 -3.87 -18.86 -5.92
CA SER A 35 -4.30 -17.59 -6.54
C SER A 35 -5.75 -17.28 -6.19
N ASN A 36 -6.09 -15.99 -6.11
CA ASN A 36 -7.47 -15.49 -6.01
C ASN A 36 -8.12 -15.28 -7.39
N ILE A 37 -7.42 -15.61 -8.48
CA ILE A 37 -7.89 -15.48 -9.86
C ILE A 37 -8.03 -16.88 -10.47
N PRO A 38 -9.16 -17.20 -11.14
CA PRO A 38 -9.33 -18.48 -11.82
C PRO A 38 -8.31 -18.62 -12.96
N ALA A 39 -7.56 -19.72 -12.95
CA ALA A 39 -6.62 -20.07 -14.00
C ALA A 39 -6.99 -21.41 -14.63
N ARG A 40 -6.65 -21.60 -15.91
CA ARG A 40 -6.94 -22.84 -16.65
C ARG A 40 -6.21 -24.01 -15.99
N GLY A 41 -6.96 -25.01 -15.52
CA GLY A 41 -6.43 -26.17 -14.79
C GLY A 41 -6.27 -25.98 -13.29
N ALA A 42 -6.58 -24.80 -12.74
CA ALA A 42 -6.60 -24.59 -11.30
C ALA A 42 -7.88 -25.16 -10.66
N LYS A 43 -7.75 -25.81 -9.51
CA LYS A 43 -8.86 -26.37 -8.73
C LYS A 43 -9.26 -25.40 -7.63
N ALA A 44 -10.54 -25.06 -7.54
CA ALA A 44 -11.06 -24.27 -6.43
C ALA A 44 -10.89 -25.04 -5.11
N LEU A 45 -10.34 -24.38 -4.09
CA LEU A 45 -10.16 -24.93 -2.76
C LEU A 45 -11.34 -24.54 -1.88
N THR A 46 -12.04 -25.55 -1.37
CA THR A 46 -12.96 -25.38 -0.25
C THR A 46 -12.16 -25.48 1.04
N ILE A 47 -11.94 -24.35 1.70
CA ILE A 47 -11.30 -24.33 3.03
C ILE A 47 -12.39 -24.62 4.05
N ASN A 48 -12.49 -25.88 4.46
CA ASN A 48 -13.34 -26.27 5.58
C ASN A 48 -12.51 -26.14 6.86
N VAL A 49 -12.68 -25.04 7.58
CA VAL A 49 -12.00 -24.83 8.86
C VAL A 49 -12.75 -25.66 9.91
N PRO A 50 -12.18 -26.74 10.45
CA PRO A 50 -12.86 -27.47 11.51
C PRO A 50 -13.01 -26.56 12.73
N SER A 51 -14.23 -26.41 13.24
CA SER A 51 -14.46 -25.84 14.57
C SER A 51 -13.81 -26.77 15.60
N ALA A 52 -12.60 -26.44 16.03
CA ALA A 52 -11.88 -27.27 16.98
C ALA A 52 -12.61 -27.31 18.33
N PRO A 53 -12.88 -28.50 18.92
CA PRO A 53 -13.21 -28.57 20.34
C PRO A 53 -11.95 -28.23 21.14
N ALA A 54 -12.11 -27.40 22.18
CA ALA A 54 -11.04 -27.09 23.12
C ALA A 54 -10.71 -28.33 23.97
N SER A 55 -9.74 -29.14 23.54
CA SER A 55 -9.09 -30.11 24.42
C SER A 55 -7.59 -29.87 24.42
N GLN A 56 -7.11 -29.42 25.58
CA GLN A 56 -5.69 -29.32 25.89
C GLN A 56 -5.11 -30.73 26.00
N ALA A 57 -4.55 -31.23 24.90
CA ALA A 57 -3.53 -32.27 24.97
C ALA A 57 -2.22 -31.62 24.53
N ALA A 58 -1.36 -31.34 25.52
CA ALA A 58 0.00 -30.86 25.29
C ALA A 58 0.82 -31.98 24.62
N MET A 59 0.63 -32.14 23.33
CA MET A 59 1.53 -32.91 22.49
C MET A 59 2.81 -32.09 22.40
N ARG A 60 3.84 -32.49 23.16
CA ARG A 60 5.20 -31.99 22.98
C ARG A 60 5.65 -32.36 21.57
N ILE A 61 5.42 -31.43 20.64
CA ILE A 61 6.05 -31.45 19.33
C ILE A 61 7.55 -31.38 19.60
N PRO A 62 8.37 -32.35 19.15
CA PRO A 62 9.80 -32.17 19.20
C PRO A 62 10.11 -30.90 18.42
N GLN A 63 10.68 -29.91 19.11
CA GLN A 63 11.13 -28.67 18.50
C GLN A 63 12.29 -29.04 17.56
N ARG A 64 11.96 -29.44 16.33
CA ARG A 64 12.92 -29.56 15.25
C ARG A 64 13.48 -28.16 15.04
N SER A 65 14.68 -27.93 15.52
CA SER A 65 15.52 -26.79 15.19
C SER A 65 16.05 -26.88 13.76
N ASP A 66 15.27 -27.47 12.85
CA ASP A 66 15.64 -27.60 11.46
C ASP A 66 14.85 -26.56 10.67
N SER A 67 15.59 -25.63 10.09
CA SER A 67 15.20 -24.76 8.98
C SER A 67 14.78 -25.54 7.72
N SER A 68 14.35 -26.80 7.83
CA SER A 68 14.21 -27.79 6.75
C SER A 68 12.77 -27.95 6.27
N GLY A 69 12.03 -26.84 6.13
CA GLY A 69 10.62 -26.89 5.71
C GLY A 69 10.17 -25.78 4.77
N PHE A 70 10.92 -24.69 4.67
CA PHE A 70 10.64 -23.60 3.72
C PHE A 70 11.86 -23.33 2.85
N PRO A 71 11.71 -23.23 1.52
CA PRO A 71 12.81 -22.82 0.66
C PRO A 71 13.28 -21.42 1.09
N THR A 72 14.55 -21.32 1.49
CA THR A 72 15.18 -20.04 1.81
C THR A 72 15.72 -19.42 0.52
N VAL A 73 15.47 -18.13 0.33
CA VAL A 73 16.01 -17.43 -0.84
C VAL A 73 17.51 -17.27 -0.71
N ALA A 74 18.27 -17.50 -1.78
CA ALA A 74 19.71 -17.31 -1.77
C ALA A 74 20.07 -15.87 -1.37
N PRO A 75 21.13 -15.68 -0.55
CA PRO A 75 21.53 -14.35 -0.08
C PRO A 75 21.90 -13.41 -1.23
N GLU A 76 22.44 -13.96 -2.32
CA GLU A 76 22.73 -13.20 -3.54
C GLU A 76 21.45 -12.65 -4.19
N THR A 77 20.40 -13.46 -4.33
CA THR A 77 19.12 -13.01 -4.88
C THR A 77 18.47 -11.95 -4.01
N GLN A 78 18.57 -12.06 -2.68
CA GLN A 78 18.09 -11.03 -1.76
C GLN A 78 18.86 -9.70 -1.95
N ARG A 79 20.20 -9.75 -2.05
CA ARG A 79 21.03 -8.56 -2.29
C ARG A 79 20.72 -7.89 -3.64
N GLN A 80 20.52 -8.68 -4.70
CA GLN A 80 20.15 -8.15 -6.02
C GLN A 80 18.81 -7.41 -5.95
N ARG A 81 17.81 -7.98 -5.26
CA ARG A 81 16.51 -7.33 -5.05
C ARG A 81 16.63 -6.06 -4.22
N ASP A 82 17.36 -6.10 -3.11
CA ASP A 82 17.53 -4.95 -2.22
C ASP A 82 18.29 -3.82 -2.93
N GLY A 83 19.28 -4.16 -3.77
CA GLY A 83 19.96 -3.23 -4.65
C GLY A 83 19.02 -2.58 -5.66
N GLY A 84 18.18 -3.37 -6.34
CA GLY A 84 17.16 -2.88 -7.26
C GLY A 84 16.14 -1.96 -6.58
N ARG A 85 15.63 -2.37 -5.41
CA ARG A 85 14.73 -1.53 -4.59
C ARG A 85 15.38 -0.20 -4.24
N ARG A 86 16.63 -0.21 -3.78
CA ARG A 86 17.37 1.01 -3.42
C ARG A 86 17.54 1.93 -4.63
N GLN A 87 17.89 1.39 -5.80
CA GLN A 87 18.04 2.17 -7.02
C GLN A 87 16.72 2.81 -7.46
N ILE A 88 15.60 2.08 -7.36
CA ILE A 88 14.26 2.61 -7.64
C ILE A 88 13.95 3.77 -6.70
N LEU A 89 14.10 3.58 -5.38
CA LEU A 89 13.85 4.62 -4.38
C LEU A 89 14.74 5.87 -4.58
N GLN A 90 16.01 5.69 -5.00
CA GLN A 90 16.90 6.81 -5.32
C GLN A 90 16.43 7.59 -6.56
N SER A 91 15.97 6.88 -7.60
CA SER A 91 15.40 7.50 -8.80
C SER A 91 14.12 8.29 -8.44
N GLU A 92 13.23 7.68 -7.66
CA GLU A 92 12.03 8.34 -7.15
C GLU A 92 12.35 9.58 -6.31
N LEU A 93 13.33 9.47 -5.41
CA LEU A 93 13.77 10.62 -4.59
C LEU A 93 14.30 11.77 -5.46
N SER A 94 15.13 11.47 -6.46
CA SER A 94 15.64 12.47 -7.41
C SER A 94 14.50 13.13 -8.19
N ASN A 95 13.52 12.34 -8.64
CA ASN A 95 12.38 12.88 -9.39
C ASN A 95 11.48 13.74 -8.50
N GLU A 96 11.22 13.32 -7.26
CA GLU A 96 10.41 14.09 -6.32
C GLU A 96 11.10 15.39 -5.90
N GLN A 97 12.43 15.39 -5.71
CA GLN A 97 13.20 16.61 -5.44
C GLN A 97 13.08 17.62 -6.59
N LYS A 98 13.23 17.17 -7.85
CA LYS A 98 13.03 18.05 -9.02
C LYS A 98 11.60 18.61 -9.06
N ALA A 99 10.62 17.75 -8.82
CA ALA A 99 9.21 18.17 -8.82
C ALA A 99 8.89 19.15 -7.67
N LEU A 100 9.53 19.00 -6.51
CA LEU A 100 9.45 19.93 -5.40
C LEU A 100 10.04 21.30 -5.76
N ASP A 101 11.21 21.32 -6.40
CA ASP A 101 11.84 22.56 -6.85
C ASP A 101 10.95 23.31 -7.86
N ASP A 102 10.37 22.58 -8.82
CA ASP A 102 9.45 23.16 -9.80
C ASP A 102 8.14 23.69 -9.16
N ALA A 103 7.61 22.96 -8.17
CA ALA A 103 6.45 23.41 -7.41
C ALA A 103 6.75 24.69 -6.63
N ARG A 104 7.94 24.79 -6.01
CA ARG A 104 8.40 25.99 -5.29
C ARG A 104 8.58 27.18 -6.23
N ARG A 105 9.16 26.99 -7.41
CA ARG A 105 9.28 28.03 -8.44
C ARG A 105 7.91 28.54 -8.87
N THR A 106 7.00 27.63 -9.21
CA THR A 106 5.63 27.97 -9.63
C THR A 106 4.87 28.75 -8.55
N LEU A 107 5.04 28.37 -7.28
CA LEU A 107 4.46 29.08 -6.15
C LEU A 107 5.04 30.50 -6.04
N SER A 108 6.37 30.64 -6.09
CA SER A 108 7.06 31.94 -6.04
C SER A 108 6.59 32.88 -7.16
N ASP A 109 6.51 32.40 -8.39
CA ASP A 109 6.05 33.17 -9.54
C ASP A 109 4.59 33.63 -9.37
N SER A 110 3.74 32.74 -8.85
CA SER A 110 2.33 33.04 -8.58
C SER A 110 2.18 34.08 -7.46
N GLU A 111 3.00 34.00 -6.41
CA GLU A 111 3.03 34.97 -5.31
C GLU A 111 3.57 36.34 -5.76
N ALA A 112 4.56 36.37 -6.65
CA ALA A 112 5.06 37.60 -7.26
C ALA A 112 3.97 38.28 -8.10
N GLY A 113 3.25 37.52 -8.93
CA GLY A 113 2.12 38.00 -9.71
C GLY A 113 1.01 38.61 -8.83
N LEU A 114 0.71 37.98 -7.69
CA LEU A 114 -0.28 38.52 -6.74
C LEU A 114 0.15 39.88 -6.15
N ARG A 115 1.45 40.05 -5.82
CA ARG A 115 1.98 41.33 -5.30
C ARG A 115 1.90 42.46 -6.31
N THR A 116 2.13 42.16 -7.60
CA THR A 116 2.09 43.16 -8.68
C THR A 116 0.66 43.59 -9.04
N ASN A 117 -0.33 42.75 -8.78
CA ASN A 117 -1.72 43.03 -9.12
C ASN A 117 -2.43 43.67 -7.92
N SER A 118 -2.37 45.00 -7.79
CA SER A 118 -2.87 45.76 -6.62
C SER A 118 -4.38 45.62 -6.33
N ARG A 119 -5.14 44.90 -7.15
CA ARG A 119 -6.51 44.45 -6.85
C ARG A 119 -6.46 42.97 -6.47
N THR A 120 -6.77 42.68 -5.20
CA THR A 120 -6.92 41.33 -4.65
C THR A 120 -7.76 40.45 -5.57
N ASN A 121 -7.10 39.56 -6.32
CA ASN A 121 -7.76 38.63 -7.22
C ASN A 121 -8.05 37.32 -6.45
N PRO A 122 -9.33 37.03 -6.13
CA PRO A 122 -9.69 35.87 -5.31
C PRO A 122 -9.40 34.52 -5.99
N GLU A 123 -9.31 34.47 -7.32
CA GLU A 123 -8.92 33.23 -8.03
C GLU A 123 -7.41 32.97 -7.92
N LEU A 124 -6.59 34.03 -7.98
CA LEU A 124 -5.13 33.89 -7.78
C LEU A 124 -4.80 33.45 -6.34
N SER A 125 -5.52 33.97 -5.34
CA SER A 125 -5.29 33.55 -3.94
C SER A 125 -5.67 32.08 -3.71
N LYS A 126 -6.77 31.60 -4.29
CA LYS A 126 -7.12 30.16 -4.29
C LYS A 126 -6.04 29.32 -4.96
N ARG A 127 -5.55 29.73 -6.14
CA ARG A 127 -4.49 29.01 -6.84
C ARG A 127 -3.21 28.91 -6.01
N ILE A 128 -2.81 30.00 -5.36
CA ILE A 128 -1.66 30.01 -4.44
C ILE A 128 -1.87 29.05 -3.27
N ALA A 129 -3.08 28.99 -2.70
CA ALA A 129 -3.38 28.04 -1.63
C ALA A 129 -3.20 26.57 -2.07
N VAL A 130 -3.65 26.23 -3.29
CA VAL A 130 -3.44 24.89 -3.88
C VAL A 130 -1.96 24.61 -4.12
N LEU A 131 -1.21 25.59 -4.64
CA LEU A 131 0.23 25.44 -4.89
C LEU A 131 1.01 25.23 -3.58
N ARG A 132 0.63 25.91 -2.50
CA ARG A 132 1.24 25.71 -1.17
C ARG A 132 1.00 24.30 -0.64
N GLU A 133 -0.22 23.78 -0.76
CA GLU A 133 -0.48 22.40 -0.34
C GLU A 133 0.30 21.40 -1.21
N SER A 134 0.39 21.64 -2.53
CA SER A 134 1.21 20.80 -3.41
C SER A 134 2.69 20.79 -3.00
N VAL A 135 3.28 21.93 -2.64
CA VAL A 135 4.66 21.97 -2.12
C VAL A 135 4.79 21.13 -0.85
N LYS A 136 3.86 21.29 0.10
CA LYS A 136 3.86 20.56 1.37
C LYS A 136 3.69 19.04 1.18
N ASP A 137 2.86 18.61 0.24
CA ASP A 137 2.71 17.20 -0.13
C ASP A 137 4.03 16.63 -0.66
N ARG A 138 4.69 17.35 -1.57
CA ARG A 138 5.97 16.92 -2.13
C ARG A 138 7.08 16.86 -1.08
N GLU A 139 7.14 17.81 -0.16
CA GLU A 139 8.08 17.78 0.97
C GLU A 139 7.88 16.54 1.84
N ARG A 140 6.62 16.18 2.14
CA ARG A 140 6.28 14.96 2.87
C ARG A 140 6.70 13.70 2.11
N ASN A 141 6.53 13.67 0.79
CA ASN A 141 6.96 12.55 -0.05
C ASN A 141 8.48 12.41 -0.06
N VAL A 142 9.23 13.51 -0.22
CA VAL A 142 10.70 13.51 -0.12
C VAL A 142 11.15 12.94 1.22
N GLN A 143 10.54 13.38 2.33
CA GLN A 143 10.88 12.85 3.66
C GLN A 143 10.53 11.37 3.81
N ALA A 144 9.44 10.90 3.21
CA ALA A 144 9.07 9.48 3.22
C ALA A 144 10.11 8.63 2.46
N LEU A 145 10.50 9.07 1.26
CA LEU A 145 11.52 8.39 0.45
C LEU A 145 12.89 8.37 1.14
N GLN A 146 13.28 9.47 1.80
CA GLN A 146 14.51 9.53 2.58
C GLN A 146 14.49 8.57 3.78
N ARG A 147 13.34 8.43 4.47
CA ARG A 147 13.17 7.44 5.54
C ARG A 147 13.27 6.01 5.03
N GLU A 148 12.66 5.70 3.89
CA GLU A 148 12.78 4.36 3.27
C GLU A 148 14.21 4.01 2.85
N LEU A 149 14.99 5.02 2.44
CA LEU A 149 16.41 4.87 2.13
C LEU A 149 17.33 4.86 3.36
N GLY A 150 16.79 5.12 4.56
CA GLY A 150 17.56 5.22 5.80
C GLY A 150 18.43 6.49 5.90
N LEU A 151 18.07 7.55 5.18
CA LEU A 151 18.80 8.83 5.11
C LEU A 151 18.32 9.86 6.15
N SER A 152 17.17 9.62 6.79
CA SER A 152 16.62 10.49 7.84
C SER A 152 16.53 9.70 9.13
N GLN A 153 17.20 10.17 10.19
CA GLN A 153 17.03 9.69 11.56
C GLN A 153 15.99 10.52 12.31
#